data_AF-A0A4P5QZR7-F1
#
_entry.id   AF-A0A4P5QZR7-F1
#
_cell.length_a   1.000
_cell.length_b   1.000
_cell.length_c   1.000
_cell.angle_alpha   90.00
_cell.angle_beta   90.00
_cell.angle_gamma   90.00
#
_symmetry.space_group_name_H-M   'P 1'
#
loop_
_entity.id
_entity.type
_entity.pdbx_description
1 polymer ?
#
loop_
_entity_poly.entity_id
_entity_poly.type
_entity_poly.pdbx_seq_one_letter_code
_entity_poly.pdbx_strand_id
1 'polypeptide(L)'
;MSKWTTQQQLDAMVMWLRSDGGQDAAIRLVRKYGLLEDAQDLVSMTTQRLSVALDRRTGPLPAVDSTDGAIRYAYRSMSNLSIDLARQRRSESTALISMARITPTTLGPEQSAISQVFIEELFTALHHVTAAGFTCSACSDRIAYAAATEVLHLALIEGSDAAAGETWFDDVIYSVVDRYHSGMSRSNAAQRQRRSRCKRCVMELLQASLKHIGVRRD
;
A
#
# COMPACT_ATOMS: atom_id res chain seq x y z
N MET A 1 20.30 -11.01 -37.73
CA MET A 1 20.32 -10.72 -36.28
C MET A 1 19.25 -11.59 -35.62
N SER A 2 19.65 -12.48 -34.70
CA SER A 2 18.70 -13.34 -33.98
C SER A 2 17.83 -12.46 -33.08
N LYS A 3 16.51 -12.43 -33.32
CA LYS A 3 15.57 -11.68 -32.48
C LYS A 3 15.47 -12.40 -31.15
N TRP A 4 15.78 -11.70 -30.05
CA TRP A 4 15.62 -12.24 -28.71
C TRP A 4 14.17 -12.68 -28.48
N THR A 5 14.00 -13.83 -27.85
CA THR A 5 12.71 -14.30 -27.34
C THR A 5 12.28 -13.47 -26.13
N THR A 6 10.98 -13.47 -25.81
CA THR A 6 10.46 -12.85 -24.58
C THR A 6 11.17 -13.36 -23.33
N GLN A 7 11.50 -14.65 -23.27
CA GLN A 7 12.24 -15.23 -22.14
C GLN A 7 13.66 -14.66 -22.03
N GLN A 8 14.40 -14.60 -23.15
CA GLN A 8 15.75 -13.99 -23.16
C GLN A 8 15.73 -12.52 -22.75
N GLN A 9 14.70 -11.77 -23.17
CA GLN A 9 14.51 -10.39 -22.75
C GLN A 9 14.26 -10.29 -21.24
N LEU A 10 13.40 -11.15 -20.69
CA LEU A 10 13.11 -11.19 -19.26
C LEU A 10 14.36 -11.53 -18.46
N ASP A 11 15.08 -12.57 -18.85
CA ASP A 11 16.28 -13.04 -18.16
C ASP A 11 17.36 -11.95 -18.11
N ALA A 12 17.57 -11.24 -19.22
CA ALA A 12 18.50 -10.11 -19.28
C ALA A 12 18.09 -8.95 -18.36
N MET A 13 16.80 -8.62 -18.31
CA MET A 13 16.28 -7.58 -17.40
C MET A 13 16.46 -7.97 -15.93
N VAL A 14 16.12 -9.22 -15.58
CA VAL A 14 16.22 -9.73 -14.21
C VAL A 14 17.68 -9.88 -13.78
N MET A 15 18.56 -10.28 -14.69
CA MET A 15 20.00 -10.33 -14.45
C MET A 15 20.54 -8.96 -14.05
N TRP A 16 20.18 -7.90 -14.78
CA TRP A 16 20.60 -6.54 -14.41
C TRP A 16 19.98 -6.09 -13.08
N LEU A 17 18.70 -6.34 -12.85
CA LEU A 17 18.04 -5.98 -11.58
C LEU A 17 18.72 -6.61 -10.35
N ARG A 18 19.30 -7.81 -10.51
CA ARG A 18 20.03 -8.52 -9.45
C ARG A 18 21.51 -8.15 -9.35
N SER A 19 22.04 -7.42 -10.33
CA SER A 19 23.43 -6.93 -10.32
C SER A 19 23.61 -5.75 -9.38
N ASP A 20 24.86 -5.44 -9.02
CA ASP A 20 25.20 -4.26 -8.20
C ASP A 20 24.67 -2.97 -8.82
N GLY A 21 24.77 -2.82 -10.15
CA GLY A 21 24.25 -1.65 -10.85
C GLY A 21 22.73 -1.49 -10.76
N GLY A 22 21.99 -2.61 -10.71
CA GLY A 22 20.54 -2.63 -10.47
C GLY A 22 20.19 -2.28 -9.02
N GLN A 23 20.92 -2.84 -8.06
CA GLN A 23 20.75 -2.55 -6.63
C GLN A 23 21.05 -1.08 -6.31
N ASP A 24 22.15 -0.54 -6.82
CA ASP A 24 22.50 0.87 -6.66
C ASP A 24 21.44 1.80 -7.25
N ALA A 25 20.87 1.44 -8.40
CA ALA A 25 19.76 2.18 -8.98
C ALA A 25 18.52 2.15 -8.10
N ALA A 26 18.18 0.98 -7.53
CA ALA A 26 17.08 0.84 -6.59
C ALA A 26 17.27 1.68 -5.32
N ILE A 27 18.46 1.65 -4.72
CA ILE A 27 18.81 2.49 -3.55
C ILE A 27 18.62 3.98 -3.87
N ARG A 28 19.11 4.43 -5.04
CA ARG A 28 18.94 5.83 -5.48
C ARG A 28 17.47 6.19 -5.65
N LEU A 29 16.65 5.32 -6.24
CA LEU A 29 15.23 5.58 -6.45
C LEU A 29 14.45 5.60 -5.12
N VAL A 30 14.70 4.64 -4.23
CA VAL A 30 14.12 4.61 -2.87
C VAL A 30 14.40 5.91 -2.14
N ARG A 31 15.67 6.37 -2.14
CA ARG A 31 16.05 7.65 -1.51
C ARG A 31 15.43 8.86 -2.22
N LYS A 32 15.50 8.92 -3.54
CA LYS A 32 14.99 10.03 -4.35
C LYS A 32 13.50 10.27 -4.14
N TYR A 33 12.72 9.19 -4.04
CA TYR A 33 11.27 9.25 -3.92
C TYR A 33 10.76 9.08 -2.48
N GLY A 34 11.66 8.88 -1.51
CA GLY A 34 11.31 8.68 -0.11
C GLY A 34 10.37 7.49 0.07
N LEU A 35 10.70 6.34 -0.52
CA LEU A 35 9.88 5.13 -0.40
C LEU A 35 10.02 4.50 0.99
N LEU A 36 8.98 3.79 1.44
CA LEU A 36 9.03 2.98 2.66
C LEU A 36 9.67 1.61 2.39
N GLU A 37 9.50 1.13 1.16
CA GLU A 37 10.13 -0.07 0.64
C GLU A 37 11.65 0.10 0.57
N ASP A 38 12.38 -0.94 0.95
CA ASP A 38 13.81 -0.99 0.76
C ASP A 38 14.17 -1.31 -0.71
N ALA A 39 15.46 -1.18 -1.05
CA ALA A 39 15.93 -1.39 -2.41
C ALA A 39 15.66 -2.82 -2.92
N GLN A 40 15.72 -3.81 -2.03
CA GLN A 40 15.52 -5.21 -2.36
C GLN A 40 14.04 -5.50 -2.64
N ASP A 41 13.14 -4.88 -1.89
CA ASP A 41 11.70 -4.91 -2.12
C ASP A 41 11.38 -4.27 -3.48
N LEU A 42 11.95 -3.11 -3.80
CA LEU A 42 11.76 -2.44 -5.10
C LEU A 42 12.22 -3.31 -6.28
N VAL A 43 13.38 -3.98 -6.16
CA VAL A 43 13.90 -4.93 -7.15
C VAL A 43 12.96 -6.13 -7.31
N SER A 44 12.48 -6.70 -6.21
CA SER A 44 11.58 -7.86 -6.21
C SER A 44 10.24 -7.54 -6.86
N MET A 45 9.65 -6.39 -6.51
CA MET A 45 8.41 -5.90 -7.10
C MET A 45 8.56 -5.61 -8.59
N THR A 46 9.68 -5.00 -9.00
CA THR A 46 9.96 -4.75 -10.41
C THR A 46 10.09 -6.06 -11.20
N THR A 47 10.81 -7.04 -10.64
CA THR A 47 10.96 -8.37 -11.24
C THR A 47 9.60 -9.02 -11.46
N GLN A 48 8.74 -9.05 -10.44
CA GLN A 48 7.39 -9.60 -10.54
C GLN A 48 6.55 -8.88 -11.62
N ARG A 49 6.61 -7.54 -11.66
CA ARG A 49 5.88 -6.74 -12.65
C ARG A 49 6.33 -7.04 -14.08
N LEU A 50 7.64 -7.20 -14.29
CA LEU A 50 8.21 -7.57 -15.59
C LEU A 50 7.78 -8.98 -16.00
N SER A 51 7.89 -9.96 -15.11
CA SER A 51 7.47 -11.35 -15.40
C SER A 51 6.00 -11.40 -15.83
N VAL A 52 5.09 -10.78 -15.08
CA VAL A 52 3.65 -10.74 -15.42
C VAL A 52 3.40 -9.98 -16.72
N ALA A 53 4.13 -8.89 -16.97
CA ALA A 53 3.96 -8.10 -18.18
C ALA A 53 4.43 -8.83 -19.44
N LEU A 54 5.53 -9.59 -19.36
CA LEU A 54 6.07 -10.34 -20.50
C LEU A 54 5.32 -11.65 -20.75
N ASP A 55 4.83 -12.32 -19.70
CA ASP A 55 4.03 -13.55 -19.80
C ASP A 55 2.73 -13.33 -20.60
N ARG A 56 2.12 -12.15 -20.47
CA ARG A 56 0.90 -11.78 -21.20
C ARG A 56 1.12 -11.43 -22.67
N ARG A 57 2.36 -11.37 -23.15
CA ARG A 57 2.66 -10.94 -24.52
C ARG A 57 2.70 -12.13 -25.47
N THR A 58 2.13 -11.91 -26.65
CA THR A 58 2.21 -12.86 -27.78
C THR A 58 3.52 -12.79 -28.55
N GLY A 59 4.40 -11.82 -28.24
CA GLY A 59 5.67 -11.65 -28.91
C GLY A 59 6.65 -10.72 -28.17
N PRO A 60 7.93 -10.72 -28.59
CA PRO A 60 9.00 -9.98 -27.94
C PRO A 60 8.78 -8.47 -27.97
N LEU A 61 9.40 -7.77 -27.03
CA LEU A 61 9.48 -6.31 -27.02
C LEU A 61 10.31 -5.83 -28.22
N PRO A 62 9.76 -4.98 -29.12
CA PRO A 62 10.48 -4.57 -30.32
C PRO A 62 11.77 -3.79 -30.05
N ALA A 63 11.85 -3.08 -28.92
CA ALA A 63 12.98 -2.21 -28.56
C ALA A 63 14.00 -2.88 -27.61
N VAL A 64 13.88 -4.20 -27.39
CA VAL A 64 14.76 -4.95 -26.47
C VAL A 64 15.43 -6.09 -27.24
N ASP A 65 16.41 -5.76 -28.05
CA ASP A 65 17.18 -6.70 -28.88
C ASP A 65 18.64 -6.86 -28.39
N SER A 66 18.99 -6.20 -27.30
CA SER A 66 20.34 -6.14 -26.74
C SER A 66 20.30 -6.00 -25.22
N THR A 67 21.42 -6.31 -24.58
CA THR A 67 21.60 -6.16 -23.13
C THR A 67 21.39 -4.72 -22.68
N ASP A 68 21.91 -3.73 -23.41
CA ASP A 68 21.69 -2.31 -23.09
C ASP A 68 20.19 -1.93 -23.19
N GLY A 69 19.50 -2.42 -24.22
CA GLY A 69 18.05 -2.26 -24.34
C GLY A 69 17.28 -2.86 -23.15
N ALA A 70 17.68 -4.06 -22.70
CA ALA A 70 17.09 -4.71 -21.53
C ALA A 70 17.34 -3.92 -20.23
N ILE A 71 18.56 -3.43 -20.03
CA ILE A 71 18.94 -2.59 -18.89
C ILE A 71 18.08 -1.31 -18.85
N ARG A 72 17.99 -0.58 -19.97
CA ARG A 72 17.18 0.65 -20.05
C ARG A 72 15.71 0.38 -19.77
N TYR A 73 15.18 -0.73 -20.30
CA TYR A 73 13.79 -1.12 -20.08
C TYR A 73 13.51 -1.50 -18.61
N ALA A 74 14.40 -2.29 -18.00
CA ALA A 74 14.31 -2.66 -16.60
C ALA A 74 14.41 -1.43 -15.67
N TYR A 75 15.38 -0.55 -15.91
CA TYR A 75 15.52 0.70 -15.17
C TYR A 75 14.27 1.58 -15.30
N ARG A 76 13.73 1.76 -16.51
CA ARG A 76 12.52 2.54 -16.74
C ARG A 76 11.32 1.94 -16.00
N SER A 77 11.21 0.61 -16.00
CA SER A 77 10.13 -0.10 -15.29
C SER A 77 10.22 0.10 -13.78
N MET A 78 11.43 -0.01 -13.22
CA MET A 78 11.69 0.25 -11.80
C MET A 78 11.42 1.71 -11.42
N SER A 79 11.86 2.66 -12.26
CA SER A 79 11.64 4.10 -12.06
C SER A 79 10.15 4.46 -12.08
N ASN A 80 9.39 3.95 -13.06
CA ASN A 80 7.95 4.16 -13.11
C ASN A 80 7.24 3.57 -11.88
N LEU A 81 7.63 2.37 -11.45
CA LEU A 81 7.10 1.78 -10.23
C LEU A 81 7.41 2.65 -9.00
N SER A 82 8.62 3.19 -8.88
CA SER A 82 8.97 4.09 -7.76
C SER A 82 8.13 5.36 -7.74
N ILE A 83 7.81 5.93 -8.91
CA ILE A 83 6.92 7.09 -9.04
C ILE A 83 5.48 6.71 -8.63
N ASP A 84 4.99 5.55 -9.06
CA ASP A 84 3.67 5.04 -8.71
C ASP A 84 3.53 4.88 -7.18
N LEU A 85 4.54 4.26 -6.53
CA LEU A 85 4.60 4.09 -5.08
C LEU A 85 4.63 5.44 -4.34
N ALA A 86 5.43 6.39 -4.83
CA ALA A 86 5.50 7.72 -4.23
C ALA A 86 4.17 8.49 -4.34
N ARG A 87 3.48 8.37 -5.48
CA ARG A 87 2.15 8.96 -5.69
C ARG A 87 1.12 8.32 -4.76
N GLN A 88 1.16 7.00 -4.63
CA GLN A 88 0.31 6.26 -3.71
C GLN A 88 0.54 6.71 -2.27
N ARG A 89 1.80 6.85 -1.83
CA ARG A 89 2.15 7.37 -0.50
C ARG A 89 1.56 8.76 -0.26
N ARG A 90 1.65 9.68 -1.23
CA ARG A 90 1.03 11.01 -1.08
C ARG A 90 -0.47 10.91 -0.90
N SER A 91 -1.14 10.08 -1.69
CA SER A 91 -2.58 9.83 -1.54
C SER A 91 -2.94 9.21 -0.19
N GLU A 92 -2.13 8.28 0.31
CA GLU A 92 -2.31 7.63 1.62
C GLU A 92 -2.03 8.58 2.78
N SER A 93 -0.95 9.37 2.71
CA SER A 93 -0.64 10.40 3.71
C SER A 93 -1.74 11.47 3.74
N THR A 94 -2.26 11.92 2.61
CA THR A 94 -3.43 12.82 2.58
C THR A 94 -4.68 12.14 3.18
N ALA A 95 -4.88 10.84 2.95
CA ALA A 95 -5.96 10.10 3.57
C ALA A 95 -5.79 9.98 5.10
N LEU A 96 -4.58 9.71 5.57
CA LEU A 96 -4.24 9.64 6.99
C LEU A 96 -4.35 11.02 7.65
N ILE A 97 -3.93 12.10 7.00
CA ILE A 97 -4.13 13.48 7.49
C ILE A 97 -5.62 13.82 7.55
N SER A 98 -6.41 13.40 6.55
CA SER A 98 -7.86 13.55 6.60
C SER A 98 -8.46 12.80 7.80
N MET A 99 -7.94 11.61 8.12
CA MET A 99 -8.33 10.82 9.30
C MET A 99 -7.80 11.38 10.62
N ALA A 100 -6.61 11.98 10.64
CA ALA A 100 -6.06 12.64 11.82
C ALA A 100 -6.79 13.97 12.10
N ARG A 101 -7.32 14.65 11.07
CA ARG A 101 -8.23 15.80 11.21
C ARG A 101 -9.62 15.41 11.72
N ILE A 102 -9.98 14.14 11.58
CA ILE A 102 -11.21 13.58 12.13
C ILE A 102 -11.07 13.32 13.64
N THR A 103 -9.86 13.06 14.14
CA THR A 103 -9.57 13.11 15.58
C THR A 103 -9.43 14.57 15.98
N PRO A 104 -10.41 15.19 16.66
CA PRO A 104 -10.28 16.60 17.01
C PRO A 104 -9.07 16.78 17.92
N THR A 105 -8.16 17.64 17.49
CA THR A 105 -7.14 18.26 18.34
C THR A 105 -7.89 19.05 19.41
N THR A 106 -8.04 18.50 20.61
CA THR A 106 -8.90 19.06 21.65
C THR A 106 -8.39 20.40 22.17
N LEU A 107 -9.32 21.33 22.39
CA LEU A 107 -9.35 22.20 23.57
C LEU A 107 -10.82 22.33 24.05
N GLY A 108 -11.31 21.37 24.85
CA GLY A 108 -12.55 21.48 25.64
C GLY A 108 -13.41 20.20 25.79
N PRO A 109 -14.20 20.06 26.88
CA PRO A 109 -15.05 18.87 27.14
C PRO A 109 -16.20 18.70 26.13
N GLU A 110 -16.73 19.80 25.56
CA GLU A 110 -17.76 19.75 24.53
C GLU A 110 -17.25 19.13 23.21
N GLN A 111 -15.96 19.31 22.88
CA GLN A 111 -15.36 18.74 21.68
C GLN A 111 -15.09 17.24 21.81
N SER A 112 -14.80 16.75 23.02
CA SER A 112 -14.66 15.31 23.29
C SER A 112 -15.96 14.55 23.04
N ALA A 113 -17.10 15.13 23.45
CA ALA A 113 -18.42 14.56 23.18
C ALA A 113 -18.72 14.51 21.67
N ILE A 114 -18.32 15.55 20.93
CA ILE A 114 -18.45 15.59 19.45
C ILE A 114 -17.60 14.50 18.79
N SER A 115 -16.37 14.24 19.27
CA SER A 115 -15.53 13.14 18.75
C SER A 115 -16.15 11.77 18.96
N GLN A 116 -16.73 11.54 20.14
CA GLN A 116 -17.33 10.25 20.49
C GLN A 116 -18.54 9.97 19.60
N VAL A 117 -19.45 10.94 19.48
CA VAL A 117 -20.62 10.82 18.57
C VAL A 117 -20.16 10.62 17.13
N PHE A 118 -19.15 11.36 16.68
CA PHE A 118 -18.61 11.20 15.34
C PHE A 118 -18.04 9.79 15.10
N ILE A 119 -17.26 9.26 16.03
CA ILE A 119 -16.67 7.92 15.87
C ILE A 119 -17.76 6.84 15.95
N GLU A 120 -18.80 7.00 16.79
CA GLU A 120 -19.99 6.13 16.82
C GLU A 120 -20.77 6.15 15.50
N GLU A 121 -20.97 7.33 14.90
CA GLU A 121 -21.54 7.49 13.57
C GLU A 121 -20.67 6.79 12.51
N LEU A 122 -19.34 6.89 12.64
CA LEU A 122 -18.40 6.24 11.74
C LEU A 122 -18.42 4.71 11.89
N PHE A 123 -18.59 4.17 13.10
CA PHE A 123 -18.84 2.74 13.31
C PHE A 123 -20.11 2.27 12.62
N THR A 124 -21.19 3.04 12.75
CA THR A 124 -22.48 2.75 12.13
C THR A 124 -22.35 2.76 10.60
N ALA A 125 -21.66 3.75 10.06
CA ALA A 125 -21.38 3.86 8.63
C ALA A 125 -20.45 2.74 8.12
N LEU A 126 -19.44 2.35 8.89
CA LEU A 126 -18.56 1.23 8.59
C LEU A 126 -19.36 -0.06 8.44
N HIS A 127 -20.30 -0.30 9.35
CA HIS A 127 -21.19 -1.44 9.28
C HIS A 127 -22.10 -1.37 8.05
N HIS A 128 -22.72 -0.22 7.76
CA HIS A 128 -23.58 -0.05 6.59
C HIS A 128 -22.84 -0.22 5.26
N VAL A 129 -21.65 0.34 5.11
CA VAL A 129 -20.83 0.21 3.90
C VAL A 129 -20.43 -1.24 3.69
N THR A 130 -20.08 -1.95 4.76
CA THR A 130 -19.74 -3.38 4.70
C THR A 130 -20.96 -4.23 4.35
N ALA A 131 -22.11 -3.97 4.99
CA ALA A 131 -23.37 -4.66 4.72
C ALA A 131 -23.91 -4.39 3.30
N ALA A 132 -23.62 -3.21 2.74
CA ALA A 132 -23.94 -2.87 1.35
C ALA A 132 -23.06 -3.57 0.31
N GLY A 133 -22.10 -4.40 0.75
CA GLY A 133 -21.25 -5.20 -0.13
C GLY A 133 -19.93 -4.54 -0.50
N PHE A 134 -19.31 -3.79 0.41
CA PHE A 134 -17.91 -3.37 0.21
C PHE A 134 -17.02 -4.59 0.01
N THR A 135 -16.29 -4.61 -1.11
CA THR A 135 -15.39 -5.71 -1.47
C THR A 135 -14.00 -5.14 -1.76
N CYS A 136 -12.97 -5.73 -1.15
CA CYS A 136 -11.59 -5.42 -1.52
C CYS A 136 -10.90 -6.61 -2.21
N SER A 137 -10.32 -6.38 -3.39
CA SER A 137 -9.62 -7.44 -4.13
C SER A 137 -8.29 -7.87 -3.49
N ALA A 138 -7.78 -7.10 -2.52
CA ALA A 138 -6.42 -7.26 -2.00
C ALA A 138 -6.35 -7.85 -0.58
N CYS A 139 -7.47 -7.93 0.14
CA CYS A 139 -7.58 -8.46 1.49
C CYS A 139 -8.98 -9.03 1.71
N SER A 140 -9.13 -9.99 2.63
CA SER A 140 -10.47 -10.46 3.01
C SER A 140 -11.28 -9.32 3.64
N ASP A 141 -12.53 -9.17 3.22
CA ASP A 141 -13.45 -8.15 3.75
C ASP A 141 -13.58 -8.25 5.28
N ARG A 142 -13.56 -9.46 5.83
CA ARG A 142 -13.57 -9.70 7.28
C ARG A 142 -12.35 -9.11 7.99
N ILE A 143 -11.17 -9.21 7.38
CA ILE A 143 -9.92 -8.69 7.95
C ILE A 143 -9.89 -7.17 7.83
N ALA A 144 -10.32 -6.62 6.68
CA ALA A 144 -10.43 -5.18 6.49
C ALA A 144 -11.43 -4.56 7.47
N TYR A 145 -12.59 -5.18 7.67
CA TYR A 145 -13.59 -4.75 8.65
C TYR A 145 -13.07 -4.83 10.09
N ALA A 146 -12.46 -5.94 10.48
CA ALA A 146 -11.89 -6.09 11.82
C ALA A 146 -10.80 -5.05 12.10
N ALA A 147 -9.91 -4.82 11.13
CA ALA A 147 -8.84 -3.85 11.29
C ALA A 147 -9.37 -2.40 11.34
N ALA A 148 -10.32 -2.04 10.48
CA ALA A 148 -11.00 -0.74 10.55
C ALA A 148 -11.71 -0.54 11.89
N THR A 149 -12.37 -1.58 12.40
CA THR A 149 -13.05 -1.57 13.69
C THR A 149 -12.07 -1.31 14.84
N GLU A 150 -10.93 -2.00 14.87
CA GLU A 150 -9.92 -1.81 15.92
C GLU A 150 -9.23 -0.44 15.84
N VAL A 151 -8.98 0.08 14.64
CA VAL A 151 -8.51 1.46 14.44
C VAL A 151 -9.47 2.46 15.09
N LEU A 152 -10.78 2.32 14.86
CA LEU A 152 -11.79 3.21 15.44
C LEU A 152 -11.87 3.06 16.97
N HIS A 153 -11.74 1.84 17.50
CA HIS A 153 -11.69 1.62 18.96
C HIS A 153 -10.47 2.28 19.58
N LEU A 154 -9.30 2.17 18.95
CA LEU A 154 -8.11 2.81 19.47
C LEU A 154 -8.23 4.34 19.42
N ALA A 155 -8.81 4.88 18.35
CA ALA A 155 -9.12 6.31 18.26
C ALA A 155 -10.08 6.79 19.36
N LEU A 156 -11.05 5.95 19.79
CA LEU A 156 -11.93 6.24 20.94
C LEU A 156 -11.18 6.22 22.28
N ILE A 157 -10.30 5.23 22.48
CA ILE A 157 -9.64 4.99 23.77
C ILE A 157 -8.51 5.98 24.01
N GLU A 158 -7.66 6.22 23.02
CA GLU A 158 -6.42 6.96 23.17
C GLU A 158 -6.57 8.47 22.88
N GLY A 159 -7.70 8.91 22.30
CA GLY A 159 -7.93 10.32 21.98
C GLY A 159 -6.84 10.92 21.07
N SER A 160 -6.62 12.24 21.13
CA SER A 160 -5.64 12.93 20.27
C SER A 160 -4.18 12.59 20.54
N ASP A 161 -3.88 11.94 21.67
CA ASP A 161 -2.50 11.60 22.07
C ASP A 161 -1.93 10.40 21.29
N ALA A 162 -2.79 9.52 20.76
CA ALA A 162 -2.37 8.48 19.81
C ALA A 162 -1.86 9.08 18.49
N ALA A 163 -2.50 10.16 18.03
CA ALA A 163 -2.26 10.75 16.71
C ALA A 163 -0.88 11.39 16.53
N ALA A 164 -0.05 11.43 17.57
CA ALA A 164 1.28 12.03 17.56
C ALA A 164 2.34 11.22 16.76
N GLY A 165 2.03 10.01 16.28
CA GLY A 165 2.92 9.24 15.41
C GLY A 165 2.19 8.61 14.21
N GLU A 166 2.71 8.74 12.98
CA GLU A 166 2.17 8.02 11.80
C GLU A 166 2.22 6.48 11.95
N THR A 167 2.90 5.96 12.98
CA THR A 167 3.18 4.53 13.17
C THR A 167 2.05 3.74 13.82
N TRP A 168 1.27 4.32 14.74
CA TRP A 168 0.26 3.56 15.49
C TRP A 168 -0.81 2.96 14.58
N PHE A 169 -1.22 3.72 13.57
CA PHE A 169 -2.27 3.31 12.63
C PHE A 169 -1.86 2.05 11.86
N ASP A 170 -0.63 2.07 11.36
CA ASP A 170 -0.03 0.94 10.66
C ASP A 170 0.15 -0.25 11.60
N ASP A 171 0.61 -0.01 12.83
CA ASP A 171 0.84 -1.05 13.84
C ASP A 171 -0.46 -1.78 14.22
N VAL A 172 -1.57 -1.05 14.40
CA VAL A 172 -2.90 -1.65 14.67
C VAL A 172 -3.34 -2.53 13.51
N ILE A 173 -3.29 -2.00 12.29
CA ILE A 173 -3.70 -2.77 11.11
C ILE A 173 -2.83 -4.01 10.96
N TYR A 174 -1.52 -3.88 11.10
CA TYR A 174 -0.60 -5.00 10.95
C TYR A 174 -0.79 -6.06 12.03
N SER A 175 -1.05 -5.65 13.28
CA SER A 175 -1.40 -6.55 14.38
C SER A 175 -2.66 -7.38 14.10
N VAL A 176 -3.71 -6.74 13.57
CA VAL A 176 -4.95 -7.45 13.16
C VAL A 176 -4.66 -8.41 12.01
N VAL A 177 -3.99 -7.93 10.96
CA VAL A 177 -3.67 -8.75 9.78
C VAL A 177 -2.85 -9.98 10.18
N ASP A 178 -1.86 -9.82 11.07
CA ASP A 178 -1.03 -10.92 11.53
C ASP A 178 -1.80 -11.93 12.38
N ARG A 179 -2.71 -11.49 13.27
CA ARG A 179 -3.57 -12.40 14.07
C ARG A 179 -4.42 -13.29 13.18
N TYR A 180 -5.05 -12.71 12.15
CA TYR A 180 -5.92 -13.45 11.23
C TYR A 180 -5.15 -14.36 10.25
N HIS A 181 -3.83 -14.18 10.10
CA HIS A 181 -2.97 -15.01 9.26
C HIS A 181 -1.98 -15.87 10.04
N SER A 182 -2.17 -16.00 11.37
CA SER A 182 -1.35 -16.85 12.22
C SER A 182 -1.29 -18.29 11.65
N GLY A 183 -0.07 -18.78 11.39
CA GLY A 183 0.19 -20.10 10.80
C GLY A 183 0.52 -20.12 9.30
N MET A 184 0.34 -19.02 8.55
CA MET A 184 0.78 -18.93 7.15
C MET A 184 2.25 -18.47 7.05
N SER A 185 3.19 -19.39 7.28
CA SER A 185 4.60 -19.17 6.98
C SER A 185 4.80 -18.94 5.47
N ARG A 186 5.03 -17.68 5.10
CA ARG A 186 5.60 -17.25 3.82
C ARG A 186 6.43 -16.01 4.14
N SER A 187 7.70 -16.04 3.72
CA SER A 187 8.77 -15.05 3.91
C SER A 187 8.40 -13.64 4.40
N ASN A 188 9.31 -12.98 5.13
CA ASN A 188 9.13 -11.59 5.60
C ASN A 188 8.62 -10.64 4.50
N ALA A 189 9.09 -10.80 3.26
CA ALA A 189 8.61 -10.04 2.10
C ALA A 189 7.12 -10.30 1.76
N ALA A 190 6.67 -11.57 1.79
CA ALA A 190 5.26 -11.91 1.57
C ALA A 190 4.36 -11.43 2.71
N GLN A 191 4.86 -11.38 3.94
CA GLN A 191 4.15 -10.80 5.08
C GLN A 191 3.99 -9.27 4.92
N ARG A 192 5.08 -8.56 4.61
CA ARG A 192 5.04 -7.11 4.31
C ARG A 192 4.06 -6.78 3.20
N GLN A 193 4.09 -7.55 2.10
CA GLN A 193 3.18 -7.31 0.96
C GLN A 193 1.71 -7.51 1.35
N ARG A 194 1.39 -8.52 2.17
CA ARG A 194 0.03 -8.74 2.68
C ARG A 194 -0.43 -7.59 3.58
N ARG A 195 0.41 -7.19 4.53
CA ARG A 195 0.17 -6.05 5.42
C ARG A 195 -0.16 -4.77 4.65
N SER A 196 0.68 -4.42 3.67
CA SER A 196 0.46 -3.27 2.78
C SER A 196 -0.85 -3.36 1.99
N ARG A 197 -1.16 -4.53 1.42
CA ARG A 197 -2.42 -4.76 0.68
C ARG A 197 -3.66 -4.62 1.57
N CYS A 198 -3.63 -5.19 2.77
CA CYS A 198 -4.73 -5.09 3.72
C CYS A 198 -4.91 -3.68 4.27
N LYS A 199 -3.82 -2.95 4.55
CA LYS A 199 -3.87 -1.53 4.90
C LYS A 199 -4.64 -0.72 3.85
N ARG A 200 -4.39 -0.96 2.56
CA ARG A 200 -5.13 -0.28 1.48
C ARG A 200 -6.63 -0.51 1.57
N CYS A 201 -7.07 -1.77 1.75
CA CYS A 201 -8.48 -2.11 1.90
C CYS A 201 -9.13 -1.43 3.11
N VAL A 202 -8.41 -1.38 4.24
CA VAL A 202 -8.87 -0.69 5.46
C VAL A 202 -9.06 0.80 5.19
N MET A 203 -8.11 1.45 4.53
CA MET A 203 -8.20 2.86 4.16
C MET A 203 -9.36 3.14 3.20
N GLU A 204 -9.58 2.29 2.20
CA GLU A 204 -10.70 2.40 1.26
C GLU A 204 -12.04 2.26 1.97
N LEU A 205 -12.16 1.30 2.88
CA LEU A 205 -13.35 1.08 3.70
C LEU A 205 -13.63 2.28 4.61
N LEU A 206 -12.62 2.80 5.31
CA LEU A 206 -12.76 3.97 6.16
C LEU A 206 -13.14 5.22 5.35
N GLN A 207 -12.54 5.43 4.17
CA GLN A 207 -12.93 6.52 3.27
C GLN A 207 -14.37 6.39 2.76
N ALA A 208 -14.81 5.18 2.40
CA ALA A 208 -16.18 4.95 1.98
C ALA A 208 -17.18 5.24 3.11
N SER A 209 -16.81 4.89 4.35
CA SER A 209 -17.60 5.14 5.56
C SER A 209 -17.66 6.64 5.88
N LEU A 210 -16.55 7.36 5.75
CA LEU A 210 -16.52 8.83 5.89
C LEU A 210 -17.38 9.53 4.87
N LYS A 211 -17.34 9.06 3.61
CA LYS A 211 -18.22 9.58 2.55
C LYS A 211 -19.69 9.32 2.86
N HIS A 212 -20.01 8.19 3.51
CA HIS A 212 -21.38 7.84 3.89
C HIS A 212 -21.97 8.82 4.92
N ILE A 213 -21.16 9.28 5.89
CA ILE A 213 -21.55 10.29 6.88
C ILE A 213 -21.40 11.74 6.38
N GLY A 214 -21.16 11.93 5.08
CA GLY A 214 -21.13 13.26 4.46
C GLY A 214 -19.81 14.03 4.60
N VAL A 215 -18.76 13.42 5.16
CA VAL A 215 -17.43 14.03 5.20
C VAL A 215 -16.84 14.00 3.78
N ARG A 216 -16.76 15.18 3.15
CA ARG A 216 -16.14 15.36 1.84
C ARG A 216 -14.69 15.84 2.01
N ARG A 217 -13.80 15.28 1.20
CA ARG A 217 -12.45 15.79 0.97
C ARG A 217 -12.57 17.13 0.25
N ASP A 218 -12.29 18.23 0.93
CA ASP A 218 -11.87 19.48 0.30
C ASP A 218 -10.34 19.51 0.16
#